data_AF-A0A392T0C7-F1
#
_entry.id   AF-A0A392T0C7-F1
#
_cell.length_a   1.000
_cell.length_b   1.000
_cell.length_c   1.000
_cell.angle_alpha   90.00
_cell.angle_beta   90.00
_cell.angle_gamma   90.00
#
_symmetry.space_group_name_H-M   'P 1'
#
loop_
_entity.id
_entity.type
_entity.pdbx_description
1 polymer ?
#
loop_
_entity_poly.entity_id
_entity_poly.type
_entity_poly.pdbx_seq_one_letter_code
_entity_poly.pdbx_strand_id
1 'polypeptide(L)' 'MSRLRLLTTKFENLRMKEDESVHDFHMNVLDFSNSFDSLGEKIPEEKLVRKILRSLPKKFDMKVTAIEEAQDISSMK' A
#
# COMPACT_ATOMS: atom_id res chain seq x y z
N MET A 1 -21.53 0.39 12.16
CA MET A 1 -20.39 0.55 11.24
C MET A 1 -20.64 -0.32 10.02
N SER A 2 -20.57 0.20 8.79
CA SER A 2 -20.71 -0.63 7.58
C SER A 2 -19.44 -1.47 7.36
N ARG A 3 -19.57 -2.59 6.63
CA ARG A 3 -18.43 -3.45 6.27
C ARG A 3 -17.33 -2.66 5.56
N LEU A 4 -17.73 -1.78 4.65
CA LEU A 4 -16.82 -0.90 3.91
C LEU A 4 -16.03 0.01 4.86
N ARG A 5 -16.69 0.70 5.79
CA ARG A 5 -16.00 1.56 6.78
C ARG A 5 -14.99 0.79 7.63
N LEU A 6 -15.33 -0.42 8.06
CA LEU A 6 -14.41 -1.27 8.81
C LEU A 6 -13.18 -1.66 7.96
N LEU A 7 -13.40 -2.02 6.70
CA LEU A 7 -12.33 -2.37 5.77
C LEU A 7 -11.42 -1.17 5.49
N THR A 8 -11.99 0.02 5.27
CA THR A 8 -11.25 1.28 5.17
C THR A 8 -10.37 1.53 6.37
N THR A 9 -10.91 1.45 7.58
CA THR A 9 -10.12 1.66 8.81
C THR A 9 -9.00 0.64 8.96
N LYS A 10 -9.23 -0.64 8.63
CA LYS A 10 -8.19 -1.67 8.66
C LYS A 10 -7.09 -1.38 7.63
N PHE A 11 -7.46 -0.98 6.42
CA PHE A 11 -6.52 -0.65 5.35
C PHE A 11 -5.69 0.60 5.69
N GLU A 12 -6.29 1.64 6.27
CA GLU A 12 -5.56 2.85 6.70
C GLU A 12 -4.50 2.55 7.76
N ASN A 13 -4.83 1.67 8.71
CA ASN A 13 -3.94 1.24 9.79
C ASN A 13 -2.96 0.13 9.39
N LEU A 14 -3.12 -0.47 8.20
CA LEU A 14 -2.22 -1.51 7.72
C LEU A 14 -0.78 -0.99 7.71
N ARG A 15 0.14 -1.74 8.31
CA ARG A 15 1.58 -1.50 8.35
C ARG A 15 2.28 -2.85 8.20
N MET A 16 3.40 -2.86 7.50
CA MET A 16 4.24 -4.03 7.40
C MET A 16 4.98 -4.23 8.73
N LYS A 17 5.07 -5.47 9.19
CA LYS A 17 5.81 -5.80 10.42
C LYS A 17 7.31 -5.89 10.16
N GLU A 18 8.10 -5.78 11.22
CA GLU A 18 9.56 -5.85 11.11
C GLU A 18 10.07 -7.22 10.64
N ASP A 19 9.34 -8.29 10.98
CA ASP A 19 9.64 -9.69 10.66
C ASP A 19 8.91 -10.21 9.42
N GLU A 20 8.03 -9.41 8.82
CA GLU A 20 7.28 -9.76 7.62
C GLU A 20 8.14 -9.59 6.37
N SER A 21 7.96 -10.44 5.36
CA SER A 21 8.59 -10.24 4.06
C SER A 21 7.80 -9.24 3.21
N VAL A 22 8.47 -8.52 2.30
CA VAL A 22 7.79 -7.59 1.39
C VAL A 22 6.76 -8.32 0.51
N HIS A 23 7.02 -9.58 0.17
CA HIS A 23 6.09 -10.40 -0.61
C HIS A 23 4.81 -10.69 0.17
N ASP A 24 4.92 -11.14 1.42
CA ASP A 24 3.76 -11.44 2.28
C ASP A 24 2.92 -10.18 2.51
N PHE A 25 3.60 -9.06 2.77
CA PHE A 25 2.92 -7.78 2.93
C PHE A 25 2.19 -7.35 1.65
N HIS A 26 2.81 -7.57 0.48
CA HIS A 26 2.17 -7.29 -0.81
C HIS A 26 0.93 -8.16 -1.05
N MET A 27 0.98 -9.46 -0.73
CA MET A 27 -0.19 -10.34 -0.82
C MET A 27 -1.33 -9.84 0.07
N ASN A 28 -1.03 -9.41 1.29
CA ASN A 28 -2.03 -8.82 2.19
C ASN A 28 -2.69 -7.56 1.59
N VAL A 29 -1.91 -6.68 0.95
CA VAL A 29 -2.47 -5.50 0.25
C VAL A 29 -3.37 -5.91 -0.92
N LEU A 30 -3.03 -6.96 -1.66
CA LEU A 30 -3.89 -7.50 -2.72
C LEU A 30 -5.20 -8.07 -2.17
N ASP A 31 -5.16 -8.77 -1.03
CA ASP A 31 -6.37 -9.26 -0.36
C ASP A 31 -7.31 -8.12 0.05
N PHE A 32 -6.76 -7.00 0.52
CA PHE A 32 -7.54 -5.79 0.75
C PHE A 32 -8.14 -5.26 -0.54
N SER A 33 -7.36 -5.14 -1.62
CA SER A 33 -7.84 -4.67 -2.92
C SER A 33 -9.02 -5.51 -3.43
N ASN A 34 -8.89 -6.83 -3.37
CA ASN A 34 -9.94 -7.78 -3.74
C ASN A 34 -11.18 -7.63 -2.85
N SER A 35 -10.98 -7.41 -1.55
CA SER A 35 -12.07 -7.17 -0.60
C SER A 35 -12.83 -5.88 -0.90
N PHE A 36 -12.14 -4.79 -1.26
CA PHE A 36 -12.79 -3.55 -1.68
C PHE A 36 -13.56 -3.74 -2.99
N ASP A 37 -12.96 -4.40 -3.98
CA ASP A 37 -13.59 -4.66 -5.27
C ASP A 37 -14.87 -5.50 -5.12
N SER A 38 -14.84 -6.51 -4.25
CA SER A 38 -16.02 -7.33 -3.90
C SER A 38 -17.18 -6.53 -3.27
N LEU A 39 -16.88 -5.35 -2.71
CA LEU A 39 -17.86 -4.42 -2.14
C LEU A 39 -18.24 -3.30 -3.12
N GLY A 40 -17.77 -3.36 -4.37
CA GLY A 40 -18.03 -2.37 -5.42
C GLY A 40 -17.13 -1.14 -5.37
N GLU A 41 -16.07 -1.14 -4.55
CA GLU A 41 -15.10 -0.04 -4.49
C GLU A 41 -13.78 -0.48 -5.14
N LYS A 42 -13.42 0.14 -6.26
CA LYS A 42 -12.11 -0.10 -6.88
C LYS A 42 -11.07 0.86 -6.33
N ILE A 43 -9.98 0.32 -5.78
CA ILE A 43 -8.83 1.12 -5.36
C ILE A 43 -7.88 1.28 -6.55
N PRO A 44 -7.53 2.52 -6.94
CA PRO A 44 -6.53 2.75 -7.97
C PRO A 44 -5.17 2.14 -7.59
N GLU A 45 -4.47 1.55 -8.55
CA GLU A 45 -3.15 0.94 -8.34
C GLU A 45 -2.16 1.91 -7.70
N GLU A 46 -2.15 3.18 -8.14
CA GLU A 46 -1.32 4.23 -7.57
C GLU A 46 -1.58 4.45 -6.05
N LYS A 47 -2.82 4.27 -5.59
CA LYS A 47 -3.18 4.33 -4.16
C LYS A 47 -2.68 3.10 -3.41
N LEU A 48 -2.67 1.92 -4.03
CA LEU A 48 -2.08 0.70 -3.46
C LEU A 48 -0.56 0.82 -3.35
N VAL A 49 0.13 1.29 -4.39
CA VAL A 49 1.59 1.49 -4.39
C VAL A 49 1.99 2.49 -3.31
N ARG A 50 1.33 3.66 -3.24
CA ARG A 50 1.58 4.63 -2.16
C ARG A 50 1.29 4.06 -0.78
N LYS A 51 0.27 3.22 -0.65
CA LYS A 51 -0.02 2.55 0.62
C LYS A 51 1.14 1.63 1.02
N ILE A 52 1.66 0.84 0.09
CA ILE A 52 2.80 -0.05 0.34
C ILE A 52 4.00 0.76 0.82
N LEU A 53 4.45 1.76 0.03
CA LEU A 53 5.64 2.56 0.33
C LEU A 53 5.57 3.23 1.71
N ARG A 54 4.41 3.79 2.09
CA ARG A 54 4.19 4.43 3.41
C ARG A 54 4.04 3.47 4.58
N SER A 55 3.93 2.18 4.29
CA SER A 55 3.70 1.13 5.29
C SER A 55 4.93 0.29 5.55
N LEU A 56 6.01 0.46 4.77
CA LEU A 56 7.26 -0.26 4.96
C LEU A 56 7.98 0.22 6.23
N PRO A 57 8.72 -0.68 6.92
CA PRO A 57 9.57 -0.29 8.04
C PRO A 57 10.72 0.62 7.61
N LYS A 58 11.29 1.37 8.57
CA LYS A 58 12.36 2.36 8.34
C LYS A 58 13.60 1.80 7.66
N LYS A 59 13.87 0.49 7.79
CA LYS A 59 14.98 -0.18 7.09
C LYS A 59 14.89 -0.09 5.57
N PHE A 60 13.71 0.26 5.03
CA PHE A 60 13.49 0.46 3.60
C PHE A 60 13.50 1.93 3.17
N ASP A 61 13.69 2.90 4.08
CA ASP A 61 13.58 4.35 3.78
C ASP A 61 14.43 4.75 2.56
N MET A 62 15.70 4.32 2.52
CA MET A 62 16.59 4.62 1.38
C MET A 62 16.05 4.09 0.04
N LYS A 63 15.42 2.92 0.03
CA LYS A 63 14.82 2.35 -1.20
C LYS A 63 13.55 3.09 -1.58
N VAL A 64 12.73 3.50 -0.60
CA VAL A 64 11.53 4.30 -0.83
C VAL A 64 11.91 5.65 -1.45
N THR A 65 12.88 6.35 -0.88
CA THR A 65 13.37 7.62 -1.42
C THR A 65 13.86 7.46 -2.86
N ALA A 66 14.67 6.44 -3.14
CA ALA A 66 15.16 6.20 -4.49
C ALA A 66 14.03 5.93 -5.52
N ILE A 67 12.95 5.24 -5.11
CA ILE A 67 11.78 5.01 -5.96
C ILE A 67 11.03 6.32 -6.23
N GLU A 68 10.82 7.13 -5.20
CA GLU A 68 10.13 8.43 -5.32
C GLU A 68 10.92 9.41 -6.20
N GLU A 69 12.24 9.51 -6.02
CA GLU A 69 13.12 10.33 -6.85
C GLU A 69 13.13 9.85 -8.31
N ALA A 70 13.19 8.53 -8.56
CA ALA A 70 13.15 7.99 -9.92
C ALA A 70 11.83 8.32 -10.64
N GLN A 71 10.70 8.26 -9.91
CA GLN A 71 9.41 8.66 -10.43
C GLN A 71 9.34 10.16 -10.71
N ASP A 72 9.88 11.00 -9.82
CA ASP A 72 9.95 12.45 -10.00
C ASP A 72 10.72 12.82 -11.27
N ILE A 73 11.94 12.27 -11.43
CA ILE A 73 12.78 12.46 -12.63
C ILE A 73 12.03 12.05 -13.91
N SER A 74 11.25 10.97 -13.88
CA SER A 74 10.47 10.51 -15.04
C SER A 74 9.35 11.48 -15.44
N SER A 75 8.91 12.34 -14.50
CA SER A 75 7.81 13.28 -14.67
C SER A 75 8.25 14.68 -15.12
N MET A 76 9.55 15.01 -15.02
CA MET A 76 10.15 16.30 -15.37
C MET A 76 10.30 16.55 -16.90
N LYS A 77 9.37 16.05 -17.72
CA LYS A 77 9.41 16.22 -19.19
C LYS A 77 9.37 17.68 -19.63
#